data_AF-A0A1F8LI05-F1
#
_entry.id   AF-A0A1F8LI05-F1
#
_cell.length_a   1.000
_cell.length_b   1.000
_cell.length_c   1.000
_cell.angle_alpha   90.00
_cell.angle_beta   90.00
_cell.angle_gamma   90.00
#
_symmetry.space_group_name_H-M   'P 1'
#
loop_
_entity.id
_entity.type
_entity.pdbx_description
1 polymer ?
#
loop_
_entity_poly.entity_id
_entity_poly.type
_entity_poly.pdbx_seq_one_letter_code
_entity_poly.pdbx_strand_id
1 'polypeptide(L)'
;MGPLNLLFWALGIVLLALGYLRARGPWRRYRALQEQQANVERYESWRGGNRGRAAGAGPSGADVAMALLRRQAQVGAALAIVGFLLVFAGFAVR
;
A
#
# COMPACT_ATOMS: atom_id res chain seq x y z
N MET A 1 13.92 -1.03 33.15
CA MET A 1 12.98 -1.62 32.19
C MET A 1 11.66 -1.83 32.91
N GLY A 2 10.75 -0.87 32.79
CA GLY A 2 9.45 -0.94 33.45
C GLY A 2 8.40 -1.70 32.62
N PRO A 3 7.24 -2.04 33.21
CA PRO A 3 6.14 -2.70 32.52
C PRO A 3 5.60 -1.89 31.33
N LEU A 4 5.72 -0.56 31.38
CA LEU A 4 5.40 0.33 30.26
C LEU A 4 6.24 0.04 29.01
N ASN A 5 7.54 -0.21 29.16
CA ASN A 5 8.43 -0.49 28.02
C ASN A 5 8.02 -1.78 27.30
N LEU A 6 7.68 -2.81 28.09
CA LEU A 6 7.17 -4.09 27.56
C LEU A 6 5.86 -3.90 26.80
N LEU A 7 4.96 -3.04 27.30
CA LEU A 7 3.70 -2.72 26.64
C LEU A 7 3.94 -2.02 25.29
N PHE A 8 4.83 -1.02 25.24
CA PHE A 8 5.18 -0.33 24.00
C PHE A 8 5.76 -1.28 22.95
N TRP A 9 6.65 -2.17 23.36
CA TRP A 9 7.24 -3.16 22.44
C TRP A 9 6.21 -4.17 21.95
N ALA A 10 5.42 -4.76 22.85
CA ALA A 10 4.40 -5.74 22.49
C ALA A 10 3.36 -5.13 21.53
N LEU A 11 2.82 -3.95 21.86
CA LEU A 11 1.86 -3.24 21.02
C LEU A 11 2.48 -2.84 19.69
N GLY A 12 3.72 -2.34 19.71
CA GLY A 12 4.46 -1.96 18.52
C GLY A 12 4.65 -3.14 17.56
N ILE A 13 5.09 -4.29 18.06
CA ILE A 13 5.26 -5.52 17.27
C ILE A 13 3.92 -5.98 16.67
N VAL A 14 2.85 -5.97 17.47
CA VAL A 14 1.51 -6.34 17.01
C VAL A 14 1.05 -5.44 15.86
N LEU A 15 1.21 -4.12 15.99
CA LEU A 15 0.84 -3.18 14.94
C LEU A 15 1.70 -3.34 13.68
N LEU A 16 2.98 -3.63 13.84
CA LEU A 16 3.90 -3.90 12.74
C LEU A 16 3.45 -5.13 11.93
N ALA A 17 3.13 -6.23 12.64
CA ALA A 17 2.66 -7.46 12.02
C ALA A 17 1.30 -7.26 11.32
N LEU A 18 0.34 -6.63 11.99
CA LEU A 18 -0.99 -6.35 11.42
C LEU A 18 -0.90 -5.40 10.22
N GLY A 19 -0.08 -4.35 10.30
CA GLY A 19 0.15 -3.41 9.20
C GLY A 19 0.73 -4.11 7.98
N TYR A 20 1.74 -4.96 8.17
CA TYR A 20 2.33 -5.76 7.09
C TYR A 20 1.32 -6.70 6.44
N LEU A 21 0.59 -7.49 7.23
CA LEU A 21 -0.40 -8.43 6.72
C LEU A 21 -1.51 -7.72 5.93
N ARG A 22 -1.97 -6.56 6.42
CA ARG A 22 -3.02 -5.76 5.77
C ARG A 22 -2.53 -5.05 4.51
N ALA A 23 -1.25 -4.67 4.44
CA ALA A 23 -0.67 -4.03 3.25
C ALA A 23 -0.35 -5.04 2.13
N ARG A 24 0.13 -6.24 2.49
CA ARG A 24 0.67 -7.23 1.54
C ARG A 24 -0.33 -7.68 0.49
N GLY A 25 -1.56 -7.99 0.89
CA GLY A 25 -2.61 -8.47 -0.01
C GLY A 25 -2.98 -7.45 -1.11
N PRO A 26 -3.45 -6.24 -0.73
CA PRO A 26 -3.77 -5.18 -1.67
C PRO A 26 -2.58 -4.78 -2.55
N TRP A 27 -1.37 -4.71 -1.99
CA TRP A 27 -0.17 -4.35 -2.75
C TRP A 27 0.15 -5.34 -3.88
N ARG A 28 0.04 -6.65 -3.62
CA ARG A 28 0.25 -7.68 -4.66
C ARG A 28 -0.72 -7.53 -5.82
N ARG A 29 -2.01 -7.30 -5.52
CA ARG A 29 -3.04 -7.09 -6.55
C ARG A 29 -2.83 -5.80 -7.33
N TYR A 30 -2.45 -4.72 -6.64
CA TYR A 30 -2.09 -3.46 -7.26
C TYR A 30 -0.95 -3.63 -8.26
N ARG A 31 0.12 -4.34 -7.88
CA ARG A 31 1.27 -4.62 -8.77
C ARG A 31 0.86 -5.46 -9.99
N ALA A 32 0.04 -6.48 -9.78
CA ALA A 32 -0.46 -7.29 -10.89
C ALA A 32 -1.29 -6.46 -11.90
N LEU A 33 -2.16 -5.56 -11.42
CA LEU A 33 -2.92 -4.66 -12.30
C LEU A 33 -2.01 -3.65 -13.02
N GLN A 34 -1.00 -3.13 -12.32
CA GLN A 34 -0.01 -2.22 -12.92
C GLN A 34 0.76 -2.90 -14.06
N GLU A 35 1.15 -4.16 -13.89
CA GLU A 35 1.83 -4.93 -14.95
C GLU A 35 0.91 -5.16 -16.16
N GLN A 36 -0.36 -5.49 -15.93
CA GLN A 36 -1.35 -5.63 -17.01
C GLN A 36 -1.56 -4.31 -17.75
N GLN A 37 -1.71 -3.20 -17.01
CA GLN A 37 -1.89 -1.86 -17.57
C GLN A 37 -0.70 -1.47 -18.46
N ALA A 38 0.53 -1.72 -18.00
CA ALA A 38 1.74 -1.45 -18.76
C ALA A 38 1.82 -2.28 -20.06
N ASN A 39 1.34 -3.52 -20.04
CA ASN A 39 1.28 -4.36 -21.24
C ASN A 39 0.24 -3.85 -22.24
N VAL A 40 -0.94 -3.43 -21.76
CA VAL A 40 -1.97 -2.81 -22.61
C VAL A 40 -1.44 -1.55 -23.26
N GLU A 41 -0.82 -0.65 -22.49
CA GLU A 41 -0.25 0.59 -23.00
C GLU A 41 0.82 0.34 -24.07
N ARG A 42 1.68 -0.67 -23.87
CA ARG A 42 2.66 -1.08 -24.87
C ARG A 42 1.98 -1.58 -26.15
N TYR A 43 0.96 -2.42 -26.01
CA TYR A 43 0.25 -2.96 -27.16
C TYR A 43 -0.54 -1.87 -27.92
N GLU A 44 -1.11 -0.90 -27.22
CA GLU A 44 -1.76 0.27 -27.83
C GLU A 44 -0.76 1.20 -28.53
N SER A 45 0.42 1.40 -27.94
CA SER A 45 1.47 2.21 -28.56
C SER A 45 1.94 1.65 -29.90
N TRP A 46 2.02 0.31 -30.01
CA TRP A 46 2.36 -0.36 -31.27
C TRP A 46 1.25 -0.24 -32.33
N ARG A 47 -0.02 -0.11 -31.92
CA ARG A 47 -1.18 0.00 -32.81
C ARG A 47 -1.51 1.43 -33.24
N GLY A 48 -0.55 2.35 -33.15
CA GLY A 48 -0.72 3.74 -33.56
C GLY A 48 -1.32 4.67 -32.49
N GLY A 49 -1.28 4.25 -31.22
CA GLY A 49 -1.59 5.11 -30.09
C GLY A 49 -3.08 5.25 -29.78
N ASN A 50 -3.35 5.48 -28.49
CA ASN A 50 -4.67 5.44 -27.88
C ASN A 50 -5.54 6.65 -28.28
N ARG A 51 -6.23 6.56 -29.42
CA ARG A 51 -7.29 7.52 -29.82
C ARG A 51 -8.52 7.50 -28.88
N GLY A 52 -8.63 6.52 -27.98
CA GLY A 52 -9.77 6.34 -27.06
C GLY A 52 -9.63 7.06 -25.71
N ARG A 53 -8.40 7.27 -25.22
CA ARG A 53 -8.13 8.10 -24.02
C ARG A 53 -8.04 9.60 -24.34
N ALA A 54 -8.53 9.99 -25.53
CA ALA A 54 -8.52 11.36 -26.03
C ALA A 54 -9.25 12.30 -25.07
N ALA A 55 -8.47 13.15 -24.38
CA ALA A 55 -8.78 14.45 -23.80
C ALA A 55 -10.06 14.66 -22.93
N GLY A 56 -10.88 13.65 -22.65
CA GLY A 56 -12.12 13.80 -21.86
C GLY A 56 -12.69 12.52 -21.24
N ALA A 57 -12.07 11.35 -21.46
CA ALA A 57 -12.49 10.11 -20.82
C ALA A 57 -11.99 10.06 -19.37
N GLY A 58 -12.93 9.97 -18.41
CA GLY A 58 -12.62 9.85 -16.98
C GLY A 58 -11.85 8.57 -16.61
N PRO A 59 -11.57 8.36 -15.32
CA PRO A 59 -10.83 7.18 -14.85
C PRO A 59 -11.55 5.89 -15.28
N SER A 60 -10.79 4.93 -15.80
CA SER A 60 -11.33 3.59 -16.08
C SER A 60 -11.65 2.85 -14.78
N GLY A 61 -12.44 1.77 -14.87
CA GLY A 61 -12.68 0.90 -13.71
C GLY A 61 -11.38 0.30 -13.14
N ALA A 62 -10.38 0.07 -13.98
CA ALA A 62 -9.05 -0.37 -13.55
C ALA A 62 -8.32 0.73 -12.75
N ASP A 63 -8.40 1.99 -13.19
CA ASP A 63 -7.82 3.14 -12.49
C ASP A 63 -8.44 3.29 -11.09
N VAL A 64 -9.77 3.16 -10.99
CA VAL A 64 -10.49 3.21 -9.70
C VAL A 64 -10.08 2.04 -8.79
N ALA A 65 -10.00 0.82 -9.33
CA ALA A 65 -9.60 -0.35 -8.57
C ALA A 65 -8.15 -0.23 -8.05
N MET A 66 -7.23 0.24 -8.89
CA MET A 66 -5.84 0.50 -8.50
C MET A 66 -5.75 1.57 -7.42
N ALA A 67 -6.51 2.66 -7.51
CA ALA A 67 -6.56 3.70 -6.49
C ALA A 67 -7.05 3.16 -5.13
N LEU A 68 -8.10 2.33 -5.14
CA LEU A 68 -8.61 1.70 -3.92
C LEU A 68 -7.58 0.74 -3.28
N LEU A 69 -6.97 -0.13 -4.08
CA LEU A 69 -5.94 -1.07 -3.59
C LEU A 69 -4.72 -0.34 -3.05
N ARG A 70 -4.28 0.73 -3.72
CA ARG A 70 -3.20 1.59 -3.24
C ARG A 70 -3.55 2.20 -1.88
N ARG A 71 -4.76 2.73 -1.71
CA ARG A 71 -5.20 3.29 -0.43
C ARG A 71 -5.22 2.24 0.68
N GLN A 72 -5.72 1.03 0.39
CA GLN A 72 -5.70 -0.07 1.35
C GLN A 72 -4.26 -0.45 1.76
N ALA A 73 -3.35 -0.52 0.80
CA ALA A 73 -1.93 -0.77 1.06
C ALA A 73 -1.30 0.34 1.90
N GLN A 74 -1.60 1.61 1.62
CA GLN A 74 -1.13 2.77 2.37
C GLN A 74 -1.60 2.76 3.82
N VAL A 75 -2.86 2.39 4.09
CA VAL A 75 -3.36 2.26 5.46
C VAL A 75 -2.62 1.16 6.22
N GLY A 76 -2.38 0.01 5.59
CA GLY A 76 -1.56 -1.06 6.21
C GLY A 76 -0.13 -0.60 6.48
N ALA A 77 0.48 0.13 5.54
CA ALA A 77 1.82 0.69 5.70
C ALA A 77 1.89 1.72 6.84
N ALA A 78 0.89 2.61 6.95
CA ALA A 78 0.79 3.57 8.05
C ALA A 78 0.71 2.87 9.41
N LEU A 79 -0.09 1.81 9.53
CA LEU A 79 -0.14 0.99 10.75
C LEU A 79 1.23 0.40 11.09
N ALA A 80 1.94 -0.12 10.09
CA ALA A 80 3.28 -0.68 10.30
C ALA A 80 4.28 0.39 10.76
N ILE A 81 4.20 1.60 10.20
CA ILE A 81 5.04 2.75 10.61
C ILE A 81 4.74 3.14 12.05
N VAL A 82 3.48 3.23 12.46
CA VAL A 82 3.10 3.53 13.85
C VAL A 82 3.61 2.44 14.79
N GLY A 83 3.46 1.17 14.43
CA GLY A 83 4.00 0.05 15.19
C GLY A 83 5.52 0.13 15.36
N PHE A 84 6.23 0.43 14.29
CA PHE A 84 7.67 0.66 14.32
C PHE A 84 8.05 1.79 15.30
N LEU A 85 7.41 2.95 15.19
CA LEU A 85 7.67 4.08 16.10
C LEU A 85 7.41 3.73 17.58
N LEU A 86 6.36 2.94 17.86
CA LEU A 86 6.07 2.48 19.23
C LEU A 86 7.14 1.55 19.80
N VAL A 87 7.70 0.65 18.98
CA VAL A 87 8.82 -0.20 19.41
C VAL A 87 10.00 0.67 19.83
N PHE A 88 10.36 1.68 19.02
CA PHE A 88 11.45 2.60 19.35
C PHE A 88 11.14 3.48 20.57
N ALA A 89 9.90 3.94 20.72
CA ALA A 89 9.48 4.70 21.89
C ALA A 89 9.66 3.90 23.20
N GLY A 90 9.40 2.58 23.18
CA GLY A 90 9.63 1.72 24.35
C GLY A 90 11.10 1.64 24.81
N PHE A 91 12.06 1.93 23.93
CA PHE A 91 13.47 2.07 24.33
C PHE A 91 13.80 3.45 24.92
N ALA A 92 13.05 4.49 24.55
CA ALA A 92 13.26 5.86 25.02
C ALA A 92 12.63 6.11 26.41
N VAL A 93 11.62 5.33 26.78
CA VAL A 93 10.94 5.43 28.09
C VAL A 93 11.81 4.79 29.18
N ARG A 94 12.11 5.57 30.23
CA ARG A 94 12.93 5.16 31.40
C ARG A 94 12.08 4.76 32.58
#